data_AF-A0A8S9FGE8-F1
#
_entry.id   AF-A0A8S9FGE8-F1
#
_cell.length_a   1.000
_cell.length_b   1.000
_cell.length_c   1.000
_cell.angle_alpha   90.00
_cell.angle_beta   90.00
_cell.angle_gamma   90.00
#
_symmetry.space_group_name_H-M   'P 1'
#
loop_
_entity.id
_entity.type
_entity.pdbx_description
1 polymer ?
#
loop_
_entity_poly.entity_id
_entity_poly.type
_entity_poly.pdbx_seq_one_letter_code
_entity_poly.pdbx_strand_id
1 'polypeptide(L)' 'SIIILYLPREDVHVTSSASVKDLKHAIETAFSHVPKKGPSKISWPHVWGHFCLCFGDQKLVTDTECIGSYGMKDGDEVL' A
#
# COMPACT_ATOMS: atom_id res chain seq x y z
N SER A 1 15.35 -10.38 -8.21
CA SER A 1 14.27 -10.14 -9.19
C SER A 1 13.40 -9.03 -8.66
N ILE A 2 13.33 -7.89 -9.35
CA ILE A 2 12.42 -6.80 -9.01
C ILE A 2 11.13 -7.10 -9.77
N ILE A 3 10.08 -7.48 -9.06
CA ILE A 3 8.76 -7.68 -9.66
C ILE A 3 8.11 -6.29 -9.70
N ILE A 4 8.18 -5.63 -10.86
CA ILE A 4 7.39 -4.42 -11.10
C ILE A 4 5.98 -4.89 -11.44
N LEU A 5 5.07 -4.78 -10.49
CA LEU A 5 3.65 -4.92 -10.77
C LEU A 5 3.21 -3.61 -11.45
N TYR A 6 2.97 -3.66 -12.76
CA TYR A 6 2.32 -2.56 -13.49
C TYR A 6 0.85 -2.49 -13.06
N LEU A 7 0.61 -1.98 -11.85
CA LEU A 7 -0.71 -1.59 -11.43
C LEU A 7 -0.95 -0.14 -11.89
N PRO A 8 -2.16 0.21 -12.37
CA PRO A 8 -2.50 1.61 -12.61
C PRO A 8 -2.26 2.44 -11.33
N ARG A 9 -1.95 3.72 -11.48
CA ARG A 9 -1.91 4.65 -10.34
C ARG A 9 -3.31 4.71 -9.75
N GLU A 10 -3.51 4.00 -8.63
CA GLU A 10 -4.78 3.98 -7.90
C GLU A 10 -4.78 5.10 -6.86
N ASP A 11 -5.85 5.89 -6.84
CA ASP A 11 -6.05 6.92 -5.82
C ASP A 11 -6.57 6.27 -4.52
N VAL A 12 -5.67 6.13 -3.54
CA VAL A 12 -5.99 5.57 -2.22
C VAL A 12 -6.26 6.69 -1.23
N HIS A 13 -7.47 6.74 -0.69
CA HIS A 13 -7.88 7.77 0.26
C HIS A 13 -7.78 7.23 1.70
N VAL A 14 -6.94 7.88 2.51
CA VAL A 14 -6.74 7.56 3.94
C VAL A 14 -6.68 8.84 4.77
N THR A 15 -7.11 8.76 6.03
CA THR A 15 -6.98 9.90 6.95
C THR A 15 -5.53 10.07 7.38
N SER A 16 -5.06 11.29 7.62
CA SER A 16 -3.68 11.52 8.09
C SER A 16 -3.37 10.85 9.44
N SER A 17 -4.39 10.55 10.25
CA SER A 17 -4.29 9.78 11.50
C SER A 17 -4.30 8.26 11.30
N ALA A 18 -4.40 7.78 10.06
CA ALA A 18 -4.45 6.35 9.76
C ALA A 18 -3.11 5.68 10.04
N SER A 19 -3.14 4.40 10.36
CA SER A 19 -1.92 3.61 10.54
C SER A 19 -1.39 3.06 9.22
N VAL A 20 -0.13 2.64 9.18
CA VAL A 20 0.44 1.91 8.02
C VAL A 20 -0.40 0.68 7.66
N LYS A 21 -0.99 0.01 8.64
CA LYS A 21 -1.92 -1.11 8.42
C LYS A 21 -3.19 -0.67 7.70
N ASP A 22 -3.76 0.47 8.08
CA ASP A 22 -4.95 1.01 7.43
C ASP A 22 -4.65 1.41 5.98
N LEU A 23 -3.45 1.97 5.72
CA LEU A 23 -2.98 2.25 4.37
C LEU A 23 -2.86 0.99 3.52
N LYS A 24 -2.24 -0.08 4.06
CA LYS A 24 -2.19 -1.38 3.37
C LYS A 24 -3.60 -1.88 3.03
N HIS A 25 -4.53 -1.83 3.97
CA HIS A 25 -5.91 -2.27 3.75
C HIS A 25 -6.66 -1.42 2.71
N ALA A 26 -6.41 -0.10 2.69
CA ALA A 26 -6.96 0.79 1.68
C ALA A 26 -6.44 0.46 0.27
N ILE A 27 -5.17 0.10 0.14
CA ILE A 27 -4.59 -0.45 -1.10
C ILE A 27 -5.28 -1.75 -1.49
N GLU A 28 -5.42 -2.72 -0.56
CA GLU A 28 -6.14 -3.98 -0.86
C GLU A 28 -7.57 -3.74 -1.36
N THR A 29 -8.22 -2.70 -0.84
CA THR A 29 -9.58 -2.28 -1.20
C THR A 29 -9.63 -1.62 -2.57
N ALA A 30 -8.66 -0.76 -2.92
CA ALA A 30 -8.57 -0.15 -4.25
C ALA A 30 -8.45 -1.24 -5.34
N PHE A 31 -7.66 -2.27 -5.07
CA PHE A 31 -7.49 -3.44 -5.94
C PHE A 31 -8.57 -4.53 -5.75
N SER A 32 -9.68 -4.24 -5.06
CA SER A 32 -10.76 -5.21 -4.85
C SER A 32 -11.44 -5.66 -6.16
N HIS A 33 -11.29 -4.87 -7.23
CA HIS A 33 -11.73 -5.19 -8.59
C HIS A 33 -10.92 -6.33 -9.22
N VAL A 34 -9.70 -6.59 -8.72
CA VAL A 34 -8.83 -7.67 -9.23
C VAL A 34 -9.42 -9.03 -8.83
N PRO A 35 -9.41 -10.05 -9.72
CA PRO A 35 -9.98 -11.35 -9.42
C PRO A 35 -9.39 -11.96 -8.14
N LYS A 36 -10.26 -12.30 -7.17
CA LYS A 36 -9.84 -12.94 -5.91
C LYS A 36 -9.46 -14.43 -6.08
N LYS A 37 -9.70 -15.00 -7.26
CA LYS A 37 -9.46 -16.40 -7.60
C LYS A 37 -8.82 -16.51 -8.98
N GLY A 38 -8.12 -17.61 -9.23
CA GLY A 38 -7.43 -17.86 -10.49
C GLY A 38 -5.98 -17.37 -10.49
N PRO A 39 -5.28 -17.51 -11.62
CA PRO A 39 -3.86 -17.18 -11.74
C PRO A 39 -3.57 -15.68 -11.61
N SER A 40 -4.55 -14.82 -11.88
CA SER A 40 -4.42 -13.35 -11.81
C SER A 40 -4.73 -12.77 -10.42
N LYS A 41 -4.86 -13.60 -9.38
CA LYS A 41 -5.15 -13.12 -8.02
C LYS A 41 -3.92 -12.47 -7.39
N ILE A 42 -4.14 -11.39 -6.64
CA ILE A 42 -3.10 -10.80 -5.80
C ILE A 42 -3.05 -11.59 -4.49
N SER A 43 -1.84 -11.93 -4.05
CA SER A 43 -1.62 -12.50 -2.72
C SER A 43 -1.01 -11.47 -1.79
N TRP A 44 -1.88 -10.69 -1.13
CA TRP A 44 -1.47 -9.65 -0.18
C TRP A 44 -0.52 -10.11 0.92
N PRO A 45 -0.68 -11.31 1.54
CA PRO A 45 0.31 -11.80 2.49
C PRO A 45 1.70 -11.98 1.90
N HIS A 46 1.81 -12.39 0.63
CA HIS A 46 3.11 -12.48 -0.05
C HIS A 46 3.65 -11.09 -0.39
N VAL A 47 2.79 -10.15 -0.81
CA VAL A 47 3.19 -8.76 -1.08
C VAL A 47 3.76 -8.13 0.19
N TRP A 48 3.01 -8.14 1.30
CA TRP A 48 3.44 -7.51 2.55
C TRP A 48 4.56 -8.28 3.28
N GLY A 49 4.74 -9.57 2.99
CA GLY A 49 5.84 -10.37 3.52
C GLY A 49 7.18 -10.16 2.81
N HIS A 50 7.16 -9.72 1.54
CA HIS A 50 8.37 -9.53 0.73
C HIS A 50 8.66 -8.07 0.36
N PHE A 51 7.65 -7.21 0.43
CA PHE A 51 7.72 -5.80 0.03
C PHE A 51 7.21 -4.91 1.16
N CYS A 52 7.79 -3.71 1.26
CA CYS A 52 7.33 -2.66 2.15
C CYS A 52 6.99 -1.42 1.33
N LEU A 53 6.00 -0.67 1.80
CA LEU A 53 5.65 0.64 1.23
C LEU A 53 6.75 1.65 1.53
N CYS A 54 7.03 2.54 0.59
CA CYS A 54 8.01 3.61 0.73
C CYS A 54 7.37 4.97 0.45
N PHE A 55 7.67 5.95 1.31
CA PHE A 55 7.33 7.35 1.12
C PHE A 55 8.61 8.17 1.07
N GLY A 56 8.97 8.64 -0.12
CA GLY A 56 10.33 9.13 -0.37
C GLY A 56 11.38 8.07 -0.01
N ASP A 57 12.33 8.43 0.84
CA ASP A 57 13.36 7.52 1.37
C ASP A 57 12.93 6.75 2.64
N GLN A 58 11.71 6.97 3.13
CA GLN A 58 11.21 6.36 4.36
C GLN A 58 10.42 5.09 4.08
N LYS A 59 10.75 4.01 4.81
CA LYS A 59 10.03 2.74 4.72
C LYS A 59 8.94 2.66 5.78
N LEU A 60 7.71 2.37 5.36
CA LEU A 60 6.56 2.17 6.22
C LEU A 60 6.51 0.69 6.65
N VAL A 61 7.34 0.35 7.64
CA VAL A 61 7.49 -1.04 8.14
C VAL A 61 6.66 -1.33 9.38
N THR A 62 6.34 -0.32 10.18
CA THR A 62 5.63 -0.49 11.44
C THR A 62 4.13 -0.30 11.23
N ASP A 63 3.37 -1.39 11.26
CA ASP A 63 1.92 -1.40 10.98
C ASP A 63 1.11 -0.44 11.86
N THR A 64 1.53 -0.22 13.10
CA THR A 64 0.84 0.65 14.07
C THR A 64 1.22 2.13 13.96
N GLU A 65 2.24 2.46 13.16
CA GLU A 65 2.71 3.83 13.07
C GLU A 65 1.75 4.68 12.23
N CYS A 66 1.55 5.92 12.67
CA CYS A 66 0.67 6.86 11.99
C CYS A 66 1.33 7.36 10.71
N ILE A 67 0.64 7.29 9.58
CA ILE A 67 1.18 7.73 8.29
C ILE A 67 1.46 9.25 8.27
N GLY A 68 0.69 10.04 9.02
CA GLY A 68 0.94 11.47 9.17
C GLY A 68 2.24 11.80 9.90
N SER A 69 2.81 10.87 10.68
CA SER A 69 4.13 11.04 11.31
C SER A 69 5.27 11.05 10.29
N TYR A 70 5.05 10.50 9.11
CA TYR A 70 5.99 10.58 7.97
C TYR A 70 5.85 11.89 7.19
N GLY A 71 4.91 12.75 7.54
CA GLY A 71 4.65 14.01 6.84
C GLY A 71 3.81 13.87 5.57
N MET A 72 3.14 12.73 5.36
CA MET A 72 2.23 12.50 4.24
C MET A 72 1.07 13.52 4.22
N LYS A 73 0.74 14.01 3.02
CA LYS A 73 -0.32 14.99 2.73
C LYS A 73 -1.21 14.51 1.59
N ASP A 74 -2.31 15.23 1.37
CA ASP A 74 -3.22 14.97 0.25
C ASP A 74 -2.47 15.08 -1.10
N GLY A 75 -2.68 14.10 -1.98
CA GLY A 75 -2.05 14.03 -3.30
C GLY A 75 -0.64 13.42 -3.33
N ASP A 76 -0.08 13.02 -2.18
CA ASP A 76 1.22 12.35 -2.11
C ASP A 76 1.19 10.91 -2.67
N GLU A 77 2.29 10.50 -3.27
CA GLU A 77 2.48 9.15 -3.81
C GLU A 77 3.24 8.24 -2.85
N VAL A 78 2.81 6.98 -2.76
CA VAL A 78 3.50 5.91 -2.03
C VAL A 78 3.94 4.85 -3.04
N LEU A 79 5.20 4.41 -2.94
CA LEU A 79 5.82 3.41 -3.82
C LEU A 79 5.88 2.02 -3.18
#